data_AF-A0A3D5K005-F1
#
_entry.id   AF-A0A3D5K005-F1
#
_cell.length_a   1.000
_cell.length_b   1.000
_cell.length_c   1.000
_cell.angle_alpha   90.00
_cell.angle_beta   90.00
_cell.angle_gamma   90.00
#
_symmetry.space_group_name_H-M   'P 1'
#
loop_
_entity.id
_entity.type
_entity.pdbx_description
1 polymer ?
#
loop_
_entity_poly.entity_id
_entity_poly.type
_entity_poly.pdbx_seq_one_letter_code
_entity_poly.pdbx_strand_id
1 'polypeptide(L)'
;MGISRKLIRERGYERIPLKGPLSWSVPGCVDCWQVLHERFGKLPLSKTLAPAVRYARDGFPVTQIIASYASGIEGILGETKTASRTFLKDGKAPKEGEGMTNRDLGKV
;
A
#
# COMPACT_ATOMS: atom_id res chain seq x y z
N MET A 1 -0.67 -16.27 -19.55
CA MET A 1 -2.15 -16.19 -19.48
C MET A 1 -2.51 -14.80 -18.96
N GLY A 2 -3.13 -13.95 -19.79
CA GLY A 2 -3.50 -12.58 -19.40
C GLY A 2 -4.98 -12.48 -18.98
N ILE A 3 -5.32 -11.41 -18.25
CA ILE A 3 -6.72 -11.07 -17.99
C ILE A 3 -7.40 -10.77 -19.33
N SER A 4 -8.57 -11.38 -19.57
CA SER A 4 -9.35 -11.19 -20.79
C SER A 4 -10.84 -11.10 -20.49
N ARG A 5 -11.62 -10.49 -21.37
CA ARG A 5 -13.10 -10.44 -21.25
C ARG A 5 -13.72 -11.83 -21.09
N LYS A 6 -13.19 -12.83 -21.82
CA LYS A 6 -13.65 -14.23 -21.74
C LYS A 6 -13.47 -14.78 -20.33
N LEU A 7 -12.26 -14.64 -19.75
CA LEU A 7 -11.97 -15.08 -18.38
C LEU A 7 -12.90 -14.42 -17.35
N ILE A 8 -13.13 -13.10 -17.46
CA ILE A 8 -14.02 -12.38 -16.54
C ILE A 8 -15.44 -12.96 -16.57
N ARG A 9 -15.98 -13.23 -17.77
CA ARG A 9 -17.31 -13.84 -17.94
C ARG A 9 -17.36 -15.28 -17.44
N GLU A 10 -16.33 -16.10 -17.72
CA GLU A 10 -16.23 -17.48 -17.24
C GLU A 10 -16.16 -17.56 -15.70
N ARG A 11 -15.64 -16.52 -15.05
CA ARG A 11 -15.64 -16.38 -13.59
C ARG A 11 -16.95 -15.81 -13.02
N GLY A 12 -17.98 -15.63 -13.85
CA GLY A 12 -19.32 -15.19 -13.42
C GLY A 12 -19.47 -13.68 -13.22
N TYR A 13 -18.50 -12.87 -13.68
CA TYR A 13 -18.57 -11.42 -13.55
C TYR A 13 -19.07 -10.76 -14.84
N GLU A 14 -19.97 -9.78 -14.69
CA GLU A 14 -20.45 -8.94 -15.81
C GLU A 14 -19.52 -7.75 -16.11
N ARG A 15 -18.72 -7.36 -15.11
CA ARG A 15 -17.76 -6.25 -15.14
C ARG A 15 -16.53 -6.62 -14.33
N ILE A 16 -15.42 -5.88 -14.52
CA ILE A 16 -14.22 -6.07 -13.70
C ILE A 16 -14.61 -5.88 -12.22
N PRO A 17 -14.32 -6.85 -11.33
CA PRO A 17 -14.67 -6.74 -9.92
C PRO A 17 -13.88 -5.60 -9.26
N LEU A 18 -14.42 -5.04 -8.18
CA LEU A 18 -13.73 -3.96 -7.46
C LEU A 18 -12.56 -4.47 -6.60
N LYS A 19 -12.61 -5.72 -6.16
CA LYS A 19 -11.64 -6.33 -5.25
C LYS A 19 -11.03 -7.59 -5.87
N GLY A 20 -9.80 -7.89 -5.44
CA GLY A 20 -9.11 -9.13 -5.78
C GLY A 20 -8.27 -9.06 -7.07
N PRO A 21 -7.58 -10.15 -7.42
CA PRO A 21 -6.53 -10.14 -8.44
C PRO A 21 -7.02 -9.88 -9.87
N LEU A 22 -8.31 -10.08 -10.15
CA LEU A 22 -8.90 -9.81 -11.46
C LEU A 22 -9.01 -8.30 -11.78
N SER A 23 -8.79 -7.43 -10.80
CA SER A 23 -8.77 -5.97 -10.98
C SER A 23 -7.37 -5.37 -10.93
N TRP A 24 -6.32 -6.18 -10.78
CA TRP A 24 -4.95 -5.71 -10.68
C TRP A 24 -4.35 -5.45 -12.06
N SER A 25 -3.70 -4.29 -12.20
CA SER A 25 -2.76 -4.00 -13.28
C SER A 25 -1.31 -4.17 -12.76
N VAL A 26 -0.34 -4.12 -13.68
CA VAL A 26 1.08 -4.13 -13.30
C VAL A 26 1.41 -2.86 -12.49
N PRO A 27 1.97 -2.95 -11.27
CA PRO A 27 2.39 -1.77 -10.51
C PRO A 27 3.54 -1.04 -11.20
N GLY A 28 3.26 0.14 -11.78
CA GLY A 28 4.24 0.91 -12.56
C GLY A 28 4.90 2.08 -11.82
N CYS A 29 4.51 2.39 -10.58
CA CYS A 29 4.98 3.60 -9.89
C CYS A 29 6.50 3.62 -9.67
N VAL A 30 7.11 2.49 -9.29
CA VAL A 30 8.55 2.42 -8.99
C VAL A 30 9.39 2.64 -10.26
N ASP A 31 8.99 2.01 -11.37
CA ASP A 31 9.63 2.20 -12.68
C ASP A 31 9.51 3.67 -13.14
N CYS A 32 8.33 4.27 -13.00
CA CYS A 32 8.12 5.69 -13.30
C CYS A 32 9.02 6.60 -12.46
N TRP A 33 9.16 6.35 -11.15
CA TRP A 33 10.07 7.12 -10.30
C TRP A 33 11.52 6.97 -10.74
N GLN A 34 11.96 5.77 -11.15
CA GLN A 34 13.30 5.56 -11.67
C GLN A 34 13.52 6.35 -12.97
N VAL A 35 12.61 6.27 -13.94
CA VAL A 35 12.71 7.01 -15.21
C VAL A 35 12.74 8.53 -14.98
N LEU A 36 11.90 9.04 -14.08
CA LEU A 36 11.93 10.46 -13.68
C LEU A 36 13.24 10.84 -13.01
N HIS A 37 13.78 9.96 -12.17
CA HIS A 37 15.04 10.18 -11.47
C HIS A 37 16.25 10.16 -12.40
N GLU A 38 16.30 9.23 -13.36
CA GLU A 38 17.35 9.17 -14.38
C GLU A 38 17.38 10.45 -15.24
N ARG A 39 16.20 11.00 -15.56
CA ARG A 39 16.10 12.18 -16.42
C ARG A 39 16.25 13.51 -15.69
N PHE A 40 15.77 13.61 -14.44
CA PHE A 40 15.63 14.88 -13.72
C PHE A 40 16.24 14.88 -12.30
N GLY A 41 16.71 13.73 -11.82
CA GLY A 41 17.26 13.57 -10.49
C GLY A 41 18.57 14.32 -10.28
N LYS A 42 18.77 14.81 -9.05
CA LYS A 42 19.98 15.55 -8.65
C LYS A 42 20.74 14.92 -7.48
N LEU A 43 20.06 14.07 -6.71
CA LEU A 43 20.64 13.33 -5.59
C LEU A 43 20.57 11.83 -5.88
N PRO A 44 21.47 10.99 -5.33
CA PRO A 44 21.32 9.54 -5.42
C PRO A 44 19.94 9.08 -4.92
N LEU A 45 19.33 8.10 -5.59
CA LEU A 45 17.99 7.61 -5.23
C LEU A 45 17.92 7.14 -3.76
N SER A 46 19.01 6.56 -3.24
CA SER A 46 19.13 6.18 -1.84
C SER A 46 18.99 7.35 -0.86
N LYS A 47 19.48 8.54 -1.23
CA LYS A 47 19.31 9.76 -0.42
C LYS A 47 17.89 10.29 -0.52
N THR A 48 17.29 10.24 -1.71
CA THR A 48 15.90 10.67 -1.94
C THR A 48 14.90 9.83 -1.15
N LEU A 49 15.09 8.50 -1.10
CA LEU A 49 14.18 7.58 -0.42
C LEU A 49 14.47 7.39 1.08
N ALA A 50 15.64 7.82 1.58
CA ALA A 50 16.02 7.66 2.98
C ALA A 50 14.98 8.19 3.99
N PRO A 51 14.31 9.34 3.79
CA PRO A 51 13.26 9.79 4.70
C PRO A 51 12.07 8.82 4.76
N ALA A 52 11.65 8.25 3.63
CA ALA A 52 10.54 7.31 3.57
C ALA A 52 10.88 6.00 4.31
N VAL A 53 12.09 5.47 4.08
CA VAL A 53 12.60 4.30 4.81
C VAL A 53 12.63 4.56 6.32
N ARG A 54 13.09 5.75 6.73
CA ARG A 54 13.12 6.14 8.15
C ARG A 54 11.72 6.14 8.77
N TYR A 55 10.73 6.77 8.12
CA TYR A 55 9.35 6.76 8.64
C TYR A 55 8.73 5.36 8.66
N ALA A 56 9.03 4.52 7.67
CA ALA A 56 8.55 3.14 7.66
C ALA A 56 9.15 2.32 8.82
N ARG A 57 10.44 2.50 9.12
CA ARG A 57 11.17 1.75 10.16
C ARG A 57 10.93 2.28 11.57
N ASP A 58 11.06 3.59 11.75
CA ASP A 58 11.08 4.26 13.06
C ASP A 58 9.69 4.75 13.46
N GLY A 59 8.82 4.95 12.48
CA GLY A 59 7.41 5.26 12.65
C GLY A 59 7.05 6.74 12.49
N PHE A 60 5.75 6.99 12.58
CA PHE A 60 5.14 8.32 12.47
C PHE A 60 3.84 8.38 13.29
N PRO A 61 3.44 9.57 13.80
CA PRO A 61 2.14 9.74 14.42
C PRO A 61 1.05 9.73 13.34
N VAL A 62 0.00 8.93 13.53
CA VAL A 62 -1.13 8.86 12.60
C VAL A 62 -1.91 10.18 12.61
N THR A 63 -2.20 10.71 11.43
CA THR A 63 -2.98 11.95 11.26
C THR A 63 -4.49 11.67 11.29
N GLN A 64 -5.32 12.71 11.48
CA GLN A 64 -6.77 12.57 11.59
C GLN A 64 -7.39 11.86 10.39
N ILE A 65 -6.96 12.23 9.18
CA ILE A 65 -7.50 11.65 7.94
C ILE A 65 -7.15 10.16 7.82
N ILE A 66 -5.95 9.76 8.24
CA ILE A 66 -5.53 8.36 8.19
C ILE A 66 -6.25 7.53 9.26
N ALA A 67 -6.42 8.07 10.47
CA ALA A 67 -7.22 7.41 11.52
C ALA A 67 -8.68 7.21 11.07
N SER A 68 -9.27 8.23 10.45
CA SER A 68 -10.64 8.18 9.91
C SER A 68 -10.77 7.10 8.83
N TYR A 69 -9.85 7.06 7.86
CA TYR A 69 -9.86 6.04 6.82
C TYR A 69 -9.65 4.63 7.38
N ALA A 70 -8.66 4.43 8.23
CA ALA A 70 -8.37 3.13 8.81
C ALA A 70 -9.57 2.57 9.62
N SER A 71 -10.24 3.42 10.38
CA SER A 71 -11.47 3.07 11.11
C SER A 71 -12.57 2.63 10.14
N GLY A 72 -12.78 3.37 9.04
CA GLY A 72 -13.79 3.05 8.03
C GLY A 72 -13.55 1.73 7.28
N ILE A 73 -12.31 1.20 7.30
CA ILE A 73 -11.95 -0.05 6.62
C ILE A 73 -11.38 -1.12 7.56
N GLU A 74 -11.54 -1.00 8.88
CA GLU A 74 -10.97 -1.94 9.88
C GLU A 74 -11.30 -3.39 9.54
N GLY A 75 -12.56 -3.66 9.16
CA GLY A 75 -13.00 -5.00 8.75
C GLY A 75 -12.22 -5.55 7.54
N ILE A 76 -11.94 -4.71 6.54
CA ILE A 76 -11.17 -5.10 5.34
C ILE A 76 -9.70 -5.36 5.71
N LEU A 77 -9.11 -4.51 6.55
CA LEU A 77 -7.74 -4.70 7.04
C LEU A 77 -7.59 -5.98 7.86
N GLY A 78 -8.66 -6.41 8.54
CA GLY A 78 -8.73 -7.67 9.27
C GLY A 78 -8.87 -8.94 8.41
N GLU A 79 -9.21 -8.83 7.11
CA GLU A 79 -9.47 -9.98 6.23
C GLU A 79 -8.23 -10.86 6.02
N THR A 80 -7.02 -10.29 6.13
CA THR A 80 -5.77 -11.04 5.92
C THR A 80 -4.78 -10.83 7.06
N LYS A 81 -4.03 -11.90 7.39
CA LYS A 81 -2.97 -11.83 8.42
C LYS A 81 -1.92 -10.76 8.10
N THR A 82 -1.59 -10.58 6.83
CA THR A 82 -0.61 -9.59 6.39
C THR A 82 -1.13 -8.17 6.59
N ALA A 83 -2.33 -7.84 6.09
CA ALA A 83 -2.89 -6.50 6.27
C ALA A 83 -3.14 -6.18 7.74
N SER A 84 -3.67 -7.14 8.51
CA SER A 84 -3.92 -6.98 9.93
C SER A 84 -2.63 -6.66 10.69
N ARG A 85 -1.55 -7.43 10.48
CA ARG A 85 -0.25 -7.19 11.11
C ARG A 85 0.37 -5.85 10.70
N THR A 86 0.15 -5.39 9.47
CA THR A 86 0.78 -4.17 8.95
C THR A 86 0.02 -2.91 9.35
N PHE A 87 -1.31 -2.95 9.39
CA PHE A 87 -2.14 -1.74 9.47
C PHE A 87 -3.02 -1.64 10.72
N LEU A 88 -3.17 -2.73 11.49
CA LEU A 88 -3.94 -2.73 12.73
C LEU A 88 -3.01 -2.86 13.95
N LYS A 89 -3.36 -2.16 15.03
CA LYS A 89 -2.75 -2.29 16.35
C LYS A 89 -3.63 -3.15 17.23
N ASP A 90 -3.11 -4.29 17.66
CA ASP A 90 -3.85 -5.24 18.51
C ASP A 90 -5.24 -5.58 17.94
N GLY A 91 -5.33 -5.67 16.61
CA GLY A 91 -6.56 -5.95 15.88
C GLY A 91 -7.49 -4.75 15.66
N LYS A 92 -7.07 -3.53 16.00
CA LYS A 92 -7.85 -2.29 15.85
C LYS A 92 -7.17 -1.26 14.96
N ALA A 93 -7.98 -0.45 14.28
CA ALA A 93 -7.48 0.68 13.52
C ALA A 93 -6.75 1.67 14.45
N PRO A 94 -5.59 2.21 14.03
CA PRO A 94 -4.85 3.15 14.86
C PRO A 94 -5.61 4.46 15.00
N LYS A 95 -5.47 5.11 16.16
CA LYS A 95 -6.07 6.42 16.45
C LYS A 95 -5.15 7.56 16.03
N GLU A 96 -5.71 8.75 15.93
CA GLU A 96 -4.93 9.98 15.76
C GLU A 96 -3.83 10.08 16.84
N GLY A 97 -2.63 10.48 16.43
CA GLY A 97 -1.47 10.65 17.30
C GLY A 97 -0.76 9.35 17.67
N GLU A 98 -1.39 8.18 17.49
CA GLU A 98 -0.73 6.91 17.76
C GLU A 98 0.43 6.67 16.79
N GLY A 99 1.56 6.20 17.31
CA GLY A 99 2.73 5.86 16.49
C GLY A 99 2.51 4.59 15.69
N MET A 100 2.66 4.64 14.36
CA MET A 100 2.62 3.48 13.48
C MET A 100 3.96 3.24 12.81
N THR A 101 4.28 1.98 12.53
CA THR A 101 5.47 1.58 11.74
C THR A 101 5.03 0.64 10.61
N ASN A 102 5.83 0.55 9.56
CA ASN A 102 5.71 -0.45 8.50
C ASN A 102 7.09 -1.02 8.19
N ARG A 103 7.60 -1.85 9.11
CA ARG A 103 8.99 -2.32 9.07
C ARG A 103 9.32 -3.15 7.84
N ASP A 104 8.35 -3.89 7.29
CA ASP A 104 8.53 -4.65 6.05
C ASP A 104 8.79 -3.72 4.86
N LEU A 105 8.11 -2.57 4.80
CA LEU A 105 8.34 -1.55 3.77
C LEU A 105 9.67 -0.82 3.95
N GLY A 106 10.19 -0.73 5.17
CA GLY A 106 11.46 -0.09 5.51
C GLY A 106 12.69 -0.98 5.36
N LYS A 107 12.57 -2.20 4.83
CA LYS A 107 13.70 -3.09 4.59
C LYS A 107 14.48 -2.63 3.36
N VAL A 108 15.77 -2.36 3.55
CA VAL A 108 16.75 -2.00 2.50
C VAL A 108 17.93 -2.94 2.54
#